data_AF-A0A6N7RMR8-F1
#
_entry.id   AF-A0A6N7RMR8-F1
#
_cell.length_a   1.000
_cell.length_b   1.000
_cell.length_c   1.000
_cell.angle_alpha   90.00
_cell.angle_beta   90.00
_cell.angle_gamma   90.00
#
_symmetry.space_group_name_H-M   'P 1'
#
loop_
_entity.id
_entity.type
_entity.pdbx_description
1 polymer ?
#
loop_
_entity_poly.entity_id
_entity_poly.type
_entity_poly.pdbx_seq_one_letter_code
_entity_poly.pdbx_strand_id
1 'polypeptide(L)'
;MRKRLFALVAILTLVCSLAPSVAFSDEGGDSGALISVEIEIGADGTPVAAWGEGWRYDADAGRLTLDAGHAFSLTGAAYTGSTYNNGAIVGGEFSGSVYNSKAIEGGTFDDYVYNYEGSIVSGGVFNGGNNSVTNYGTIRGGEFNISVDSSGSIEDGTFNGGAQNYAGGTISGGTFGGMMFFNSGIIIDGVFDSDTTYNFGEIRNGTFGKAVESDGGTISGGTFASTGSVLSYYGGVIAGGTFNGPVSNCDSDFDPEYNRATITGGTFTGAVANHDTIEDGTFLGNVTNAGTIEGGFFALPVIEQGGVTIACVYPASATLTGLSIAEAEDAELVATYEKDSDESNRLTLVADEGYALPDAISVRCGTADGPQLVASVDYAYDAASGAIAIKKGSVAGPLFVVASGVVADEPPIPPDPTPSTSDPAPAPLPNPSPTGAAAPAVPSRATALAATGDGTLPQAALGIALLSGGALALCVANRRKRSRR
;
A
#
# COMPACT_ATOMS: atom_id res chain seq x y z
N MET A 1 42.64 8.26 8.93
CA MET A 1 41.89 9.53 9.12
C MET A 1 40.42 9.48 8.69
N ARG A 2 40.00 8.62 7.76
CA ARG A 2 38.57 8.51 7.34
C ARG A 2 37.60 7.87 8.35
N LYS A 3 38.08 7.10 9.34
CA LYS A 3 37.22 6.47 10.37
C LYS A 3 36.83 7.39 11.54
N ARG A 4 37.52 8.52 11.72
CA ARG A 4 37.18 9.52 12.77
C ARG A 4 36.23 10.61 12.26
N LEU A 5 36.02 10.71 10.95
CA LEU A 5 35.11 11.68 10.35
C LEU A 5 33.64 11.19 10.42
N PHE A 6 33.39 9.88 10.31
CA PHE A 6 32.04 9.32 10.42
C PHE A 6 31.49 9.34 11.87
N ALA A 7 32.33 9.14 12.88
CA ALA A 7 31.92 9.28 14.27
C ALA A 7 31.58 10.74 14.64
N LEU A 8 32.27 11.72 14.04
CA LEU A 8 32.02 13.14 14.26
C LEU A 8 30.73 13.62 13.56
N VAL A 9 30.40 13.05 12.40
CA VAL A 9 29.16 13.38 11.66
C VAL A 9 27.94 12.74 12.33
N ALA A 10 28.04 11.54 12.91
CA ALA A 10 26.95 10.93 13.67
C ALA A 10 26.61 11.69 14.97
N ILE A 11 27.63 12.25 15.64
CA ILE A 11 27.43 13.09 16.84
C ILE A 11 26.90 14.48 16.45
N LEU A 12 27.32 15.04 15.30
CA LEU A 12 26.82 16.34 14.82
C LEU A 12 25.37 16.29 14.32
N THR A 13 24.91 15.15 13.79
CA THR A 13 23.49 14.95 13.43
C THR A 13 22.59 14.76 14.64
N LEU A 14 23.09 14.21 15.75
CA LEU A 14 22.33 14.11 17.02
C LEU A 14 22.15 15.47 17.70
N VAL A 15 23.09 16.40 17.49
CA VAL A 15 23.02 17.77 18.04
C VAL A 15 22.15 18.70 17.17
N CYS A 16 21.91 18.37 15.90
CA CYS A 16 21.10 19.20 14.99
C CYS A 16 19.64 18.76 14.85
N SER A 17 19.22 17.66 15.49
CA SER A 17 17.80 17.25 15.58
C SER A 17 17.11 17.73 16.86
N LEU A 18 17.80 18.50 17.70
CA LEU A 18 17.16 19.34 18.72
C LEU A 18 16.46 20.50 17.99
N ALA A 19 15.30 20.20 17.40
CA ALA A 19 14.30 21.23 17.14
C ALA A 19 14.13 22.02 18.46
N PRO A 20 14.02 23.37 18.40
CA PRO A 20 13.72 24.12 19.60
C PRO A 20 12.47 23.50 20.23
N SER A 21 12.62 23.16 21.50
CA SER A 21 11.61 22.67 22.41
C SER A 21 10.24 23.15 21.98
N VAL A 22 9.33 22.21 21.69
CA VAL A 22 7.91 22.54 21.56
C VAL A 22 7.53 23.19 22.88
N ALA A 23 7.42 24.51 22.88
CA ALA A 23 6.96 25.25 24.04
C ALA A 23 5.54 24.78 24.32
N PHE A 24 5.36 24.06 25.43
CA PHE A 24 4.05 23.74 25.94
C PHE A 24 3.34 25.06 26.23
N SER A 25 2.33 25.37 25.42
CA SER A 25 1.32 26.35 25.79
C SER A 25 0.46 25.69 26.86
N ASP A 26 0.71 26.04 28.12
CA ASP A 26 -0.22 25.74 29.21
C ASP A 26 -1.51 26.51 28.91
N GLU A 27 -2.66 25.82 28.88
CA GLU A 27 -3.97 26.48 28.95
C GLU A 27 -4.16 27.00 30.38
N GLY A 28 -3.41 28.04 30.70
CA GLY A 28 -3.18 28.46 32.07
C GLY A 28 -2.21 29.62 32.22
N GLY A 29 -2.07 30.50 31.21
CA GLY A 29 -1.64 31.88 31.40
C GLY A 29 -0.44 32.14 32.33
N ASP A 30 0.66 31.43 32.17
CA ASP A 30 1.98 31.94 32.56
C ASP A 30 3.03 31.30 31.64
N SER A 31 3.71 32.10 30.82
CA SER A 31 4.83 31.66 29.99
C SER A 31 6.10 31.48 30.83
N GLY A 32 5.95 30.87 32.01
CA GLY A 32 7.01 30.71 32.99
C GLY A 32 8.02 29.70 32.48
N ALA A 33 9.19 30.19 32.07
CA ALA A 33 10.34 29.33 31.80
C ALA A 33 10.60 28.45 33.04
N LEU A 34 10.69 27.13 32.84
CA LEU A 34 11.01 26.20 33.92
C LEU A 34 12.36 26.56 34.54
N ILE A 35 12.47 26.44 35.86
CA ILE A 35 13.73 26.65 36.57
C ILE A 35 14.59 25.39 36.40
N SER A 36 15.77 25.53 35.78
CA SER A 36 16.70 24.41 35.61
C SER A 36 17.42 24.07 36.91
N VAL A 37 17.42 22.79 37.28
CA VAL A 37 17.99 22.26 38.52
C VAL A 37 18.83 21.03 38.21
N GLU A 38 20.09 21.05 38.65
CA GLU A 38 20.98 19.87 38.62
C GLU A 38 21.02 19.21 40.01
N ILE A 39 20.91 17.88 40.03
CA ILE A 39 20.99 17.08 41.26
C ILE A 39 22.18 16.13 41.13
N GLU A 40 23.18 16.32 41.99
CA GLU A 40 24.34 15.44 42.06
C GLU A 40 24.01 14.16 42.82
N ILE A 41 24.25 13.02 42.17
CA ILE A 41 24.09 11.68 42.72
C ILE A 41 25.47 11.14 43.10
N GLY A 42 25.60 10.77 44.37
CA GLY A 42 26.80 10.19 44.93
C GLY A 42 27.09 8.79 44.39
N ALA A 43 28.31 8.30 44.62
CA ALA A 43 28.75 6.99 44.14
C ALA A 43 27.96 5.79 44.71
N ASP A 44 27.17 6.00 45.76
CA ASP A 44 26.27 5.01 46.34
C ASP A 44 24.88 4.97 45.66
N GLY A 45 24.68 5.80 44.63
CA GLY A 45 23.43 5.87 43.88
C GLY A 45 22.32 6.68 44.57
N THR A 46 22.68 7.51 45.56
CA THR A 46 21.76 8.41 46.27
C THR A 46 22.16 9.89 46.09
N PRO A 47 21.22 10.85 46.19
CA PRO A 47 21.56 12.27 46.11
C PRO A 47 22.56 12.70 47.19
N VAL A 48 23.53 13.55 46.84
CA VAL A 48 24.54 14.05 47.80
C VAL A 48 23.94 14.98 48.88
N ALA A 49 22.76 15.52 48.61
CA ALA A 49 21.98 16.35 49.54
C ALA A 49 20.58 15.77 49.73
N ALA A 50 19.96 16.03 50.90
CA ALA A 50 18.62 15.54 51.19
C ALA A 50 17.50 16.37 50.55
N TRP A 51 17.79 17.60 50.09
CA TRP A 51 16.82 18.49 49.45
C TRP A 51 17.53 19.63 48.72
N GLY A 52 16.82 20.27 47.80
CA GLY A 52 17.26 21.47 47.08
C GLY A 52 16.07 22.21 46.47
N GLU A 53 16.35 23.08 45.50
CA GLU A 53 15.30 23.87 44.83
C GLU A 53 14.35 22.96 44.05
N GLY A 54 13.09 22.89 44.49
CA GLY A 54 12.05 22.08 43.83
C GLY A 54 12.22 20.57 43.97
N TRP A 55 13.10 20.06 44.85
CA TRP A 55 13.23 18.61 45.05
C TRP A 55 13.58 18.22 46.47
N ARG A 56 13.24 16.98 46.82
CA ARG A 56 13.54 16.37 48.13
C ARG A 56 13.83 14.88 48.00
N TYR A 57 14.71 14.38 48.85
CA TYR A 57 15.06 12.98 48.97
C TYR A 57 14.67 12.43 50.35
N ASP A 58 13.92 11.34 50.33
CA ASP A 58 13.49 10.57 51.49
C ASP A 58 14.35 9.32 51.58
N ALA A 59 15.36 9.35 52.45
CA ALA A 59 16.37 8.29 52.56
C ALA A 59 15.79 6.98 53.11
N ASP A 60 14.76 7.04 53.96
CA ASP A 60 14.12 5.84 54.52
C ASP A 60 13.32 5.10 53.44
N ALA A 61 12.71 5.84 52.51
CA ALA A 61 11.95 5.29 51.39
C ALA A 61 12.78 5.07 50.12
N GLY A 62 14.02 5.60 50.05
CA GLY A 62 14.81 5.65 48.82
C GLY A 62 14.06 6.37 47.69
N ARG A 63 13.44 7.52 48.01
CA ARG A 63 12.52 8.22 47.10
C ARG A 63 12.95 9.66 46.84
N LEU A 64 13.10 10.00 45.57
CA LEU A 64 13.34 11.34 45.06
C LEU A 64 12.01 11.94 44.57
N THR A 65 11.60 13.07 45.11
CA THR A 65 10.42 13.81 44.64
C THR A 65 10.87 15.07 43.92
N LEU A 66 10.36 15.26 42.71
CA LEU A 66 10.60 16.42 41.85
C LEU A 66 9.31 17.23 41.76
N ASP A 67 9.36 18.50 42.16
CA ASP A 67 8.20 19.39 42.22
C ASP A 67 7.96 20.08 40.86
N ALA A 68 6.71 20.51 40.63
CA ALA A 68 6.34 21.23 39.41
C ALA A 68 7.09 22.57 39.25
N GLY A 69 7.13 23.10 38.02
CA GLY A 69 7.74 24.40 37.70
C GLY A 69 9.26 24.35 37.47
N HIS A 70 9.87 23.17 37.53
CA HIS A 70 11.31 22.97 37.41
C HIS A 70 11.64 21.92 36.35
N ALA A 71 12.83 22.05 35.77
CA ALA A 71 13.44 21.11 34.84
C ALA A 71 14.69 20.49 35.49
N PHE A 72 14.68 19.18 35.69
CA PHE A 72 15.68 18.45 36.46
C PHE A 72 16.60 17.63 35.58
N SER A 73 17.90 17.71 35.86
CA SER A 73 18.90 16.77 35.33
C SER A 73 19.69 16.14 36.47
N LEU A 74 19.87 14.82 36.43
CA LEU A 74 20.79 14.15 37.35
C LEU A 74 22.20 14.13 36.78
N THR A 75 23.19 14.30 37.65
CA THR A 75 24.62 14.19 37.32
C THR A 75 25.32 13.27 38.31
N GLY A 76 26.48 12.71 37.95
CA GLY A 76 27.22 11.80 38.83
C GLY A 76 26.92 10.34 38.49
N ALA A 77 26.68 9.52 39.52
CA ALA A 77 26.30 8.11 39.31
C ALA A 77 24.81 7.95 38.97
N ALA A 78 24.41 6.75 38.56
CA ALA A 78 23.00 6.44 38.33
C ALA A 78 22.21 6.46 39.64
N TYR A 79 21.02 7.07 39.61
CA TYR A 79 20.13 7.07 40.77
C TYR A 79 19.39 5.74 40.87
N THR A 80 19.52 5.07 42.02
CA THR A 80 19.02 3.69 42.20
C THR A 80 17.67 3.61 42.90
N GLY A 81 17.19 4.71 43.47
CA GLY A 81 15.91 4.77 44.17
C GLY A 81 14.73 5.07 43.23
N SER A 82 13.54 5.17 43.83
CA SER A 82 12.34 5.56 43.09
C SER A 82 12.26 7.08 42.87
N THR A 83 11.74 7.52 41.72
CA THR A 83 11.53 8.94 41.40
C THR A 83 10.05 9.23 41.20
N TYR A 84 9.55 10.25 41.88
CA TYR A 84 8.18 10.78 41.72
C TYR A 84 8.30 12.13 41.04
N ASN A 85 7.94 12.20 39.76
CA ASN A 85 8.13 13.38 38.94
C ASN A 85 6.84 14.17 38.74
N ASN A 86 6.80 15.40 39.27
CA ASN A 86 5.76 16.40 38.99
C ASN A 86 6.29 17.58 38.16
N GLY A 87 7.59 17.59 37.83
CA GLY A 87 8.26 18.58 36.98
C GLY A 87 8.63 18.02 35.61
N ALA A 88 9.69 18.55 35.00
CA ALA A 88 10.24 18.02 33.76
C ALA A 88 11.58 17.32 34.02
N ILE A 89 11.72 16.05 33.64
CA ILE A 89 13.03 15.38 33.60
C ILE A 89 13.65 15.66 32.24
N VAL A 90 14.79 16.34 32.20
CA VAL A 90 15.49 16.69 30.96
C VAL A 90 16.76 15.87 30.74
N GLY A 91 17.25 15.16 31.77
CA GLY A 91 18.47 14.37 31.68
C GLY A 91 18.81 13.60 32.96
N GLY A 92 19.86 12.78 32.88
CA GLY A 92 20.32 11.94 33.99
C GLY A 92 20.12 10.44 33.76
N GLU A 93 20.67 9.62 34.66
CA GLU A 93 20.58 8.16 34.61
C GLU A 93 19.78 7.65 35.82
N PHE A 94 18.71 6.92 35.54
CA PHE A 94 17.74 6.42 36.51
C PHE A 94 17.73 4.89 36.44
N SER A 95 18.38 4.24 37.41
CA SER A 95 18.37 2.78 37.55
C SER A 95 17.28 2.26 38.50
N GLY A 96 16.50 3.16 39.09
CA GLY A 96 15.28 2.82 39.84
C GLY A 96 14.03 3.38 39.18
N SER A 97 12.87 2.89 39.61
CA SER A 97 11.61 3.15 38.92
C SER A 97 11.21 4.64 38.91
N VAL A 98 10.63 5.10 37.81
CA VAL A 98 10.18 6.49 37.62
C VAL A 98 8.67 6.57 37.43
N TYR A 99 8.03 7.36 38.26
CA TYR A 99 6.60 7.63 38.25
C TYR A 99 6.38 9.06 37.72
N ASN A 100 6.02 9.18 36.44
CA ASN A 100 5.88 10.45 35.75
C ASN A 100 4.45 10.96 35.78
N SER A 101 4.24 12.11 36.43
CA SER A 101 2.97 12.83 36.48
C SER A 101 2.99 14.14 35.68
N LYS A 102 4.09 14.46 35.00
CA LYS A 102 4.19 15.68 34.18
C LYS A 102 4.96 15.48 32.88
N ALA A 103 6.30 15.56 32.87
CA ALA A 103 7.08 15.47 31.64
C ALA A 103 8.41 14.70 31.79
N ILE A 104 8.69 13.83 30.81
CA ILE A 104 10.02 13.27 30.53
C ILE A 104 10.44 13.74 29.14
N GLU A 105 11.46 14.58 29.09
CA GLU A 105 12.02 15.15 27.86
C GLU A 105 13.37 14.50 27.49
N GLY A 106 14.04 13.87 28.45
CA GLY A 106 15.32 13.20 28.26
C GLY A 106 15.72 12.31 29.43
N GLY A 107 16.94 11.79 29.38
CA GLY A 107 17.50 10.87 30.38
C GLY A 107 17.59 9.41 29.91
N THR A 108 18.24 8.59 30.73
CA THR A 108 18.35 7.14 30.55
C THR A 108 17.63 6.46 31.70
N PHE A 109 16.76 5.52 31.39
CA PHE A 109 15.94 4.80 32.36
C PHE A 109 16.21 3.31 32.22
N ASP A 110 16.73 2.68 33.27
CA ASP A 110 17.07 1.24 33.27
C ASP A 110 16.03 0.37 34.01
N ASP A 111 15.00 1.01 34.57
CA ASP A 111 13.94 0.40 35.36
C ASP A 111 12.53 0.84 34.92
N TYR A 112 11.49 0.32 35.57
CA TYR A 112 10.10 0.63 35.26
C TYR A 112 9.83 2.13 35.15
N VAL A 113 9.15 2.53 34.08
CA VAL A 113 8.63 3.88 33.93
C VAL A 113 7.12 3.84 33.82
N TYR A 114 6.45 4.60 34.67
CA TYR A 114 5.00 4.72 34.68
C TYR A 114 4.61 6.15 34.27
N ASN A 115 4.07 6.30 33.07
CA ASN A 115 3.59 7.58 32.54
C ASN A 115 2.09 7.70 32.82
N TYR A 116 1.72 8.53 33.81
CA TYR A 116 0.32 8.72 34.21
C TYR A 116 -0.51 9.45 33.16
N GLU A 117 -1.83 9.35 33.26
CA GLU A 117 -2.76 10.14 32.44
C GLU A 117 -2.44 11.64 32.54
N GLY A 118 -2.50 12.34 31.41
CA GLY A 118 -2.17 13.77 31.30
C GLY A 118 -0.67 14.10 31.33
N SER A 119 0.20 13.11 31.53
CA SER A 119 1.66 13.29 31.47
C SER A 119 2.25 12.90 30.12
N ILE A 120 3.44 13.42 29.83
CA ILE A 120 4.06 13.34 28.50
C ILE A 120 5.47 12.76 28.59
N VAL A 121 5.77 11.84 27.68
CA VAL A 121 7.15 11.41 27.35
C VAL A 121 7.45 11.93 25.95
N SER A 122 8.38 12.86 25.80
CA SER A 122 8.82 13.39 24.51
C SER A 122 10.26 12.98 24.14
N GLY A 123 10.96 12.29 25.04
CA GLY A 123 12.33 11.83 24.80
C GLY A 123 12.83 10.88 25.88
N GLY A 124 14.13 10.58 25.83
CA GLY A 124 14.81 9.65 26.71
C GLY A 124 15.11 8.30 26.05
N VAL A 125 15.94 7.51 26.73
CA VAL A 125 16.34 6.16 26.33
C VAL A 125 15.94 5.20 27.43
N PHE A 126 15.11 4.21 27.11
CA PHE A 126 14.56 3.25 28.05
C PHE A 126 15.19 1.89 27.80
N ASN A 127 16.12 1.51 28.67
CA ASN A 127 16.84 0.25 28.67
C ASN A 127 16.39 -0.56 29.90
N GLY A 128 16.64 -1.87 29.99
CA GLY A 128 16.25 -2.66 31.16
C GLY A 128 15.61 -4.00 30.80
N GLY A 129 16.39 -5.08 30.93
CA GLY A 129 16.07 -6.36 30.31
C GLY A 129 14.72 -7.00 30.70
N ASN A 130 14.21 -6.75 31.91
CA ASN A 130 12.94 -7.32 32.41
C ASN A 130 11.93 -6.26 32.84
N ASN A 131 12.10 -5.01 32.38
CA ASN A 131 11.27 -3.88 32.78
C ASN A 131 10.41 -3.41 31.61
N SER A 132 9.42 -2.58 31.90
CA SER A 132 8.55 -2.01 30.86
C SER A 132 8.23 -0.54 31.13
N VAL A 133 7.82 0.16 30.06
CA VAL A 133 7.14 1.45 30.18
C VAL A 133 5.64 1.19 30.15
N THR A 134 4.95 1.60 31.20
CA THR A 134 3.48 1.65 31.21
C THR A 134 3.02 3.06 30.89
N ASN A 135 2.20 3.21 29.84
CA ASN A 135 1.72 4.49 29.36
C ASN A 135 0.19 4.62 29.47
N TYR A 136 -0.26 5.58 30.30
CA TYR A 136 -1.63 6.09 30.33
C TYR A 136 -1.75 7.52 29.80
N GLY A 137 -0.62 8.23 29.67
CA GLY A 137 -0.55 9.56 29.09
C GLY A 137 -0.23 9.55 27.60
N THR A 138 0.67 10.44 27.18
CA THR A 138 1.08 10.57 25.78
C THR A 138 2.58 10.31 25.62
N ILE A 139 2.94 9.46 24.67
CA ILE A 139 4.32 9.33 24.16
C ILE A 139 4.41 10.10 22.83
N ARG A 140 5.37 11.01 22.73
CA ARG A 140 5.67 11.85 21.56
C ARG A 140 7.11 11.68 21.07
N GLY A 141 7.83 10.70 21.60
CA GLY A 141 9.24 10.50 21.29
C GLY A 141 9.92 9.62 22.33
N GLY A 142 11.21 9.38 22.10
CA GLY A 142 12.04 8.49 22.92
C GLY A 142 12.43 7.21 22.18
N GLU A 143 13.44 6.54 22.74
CA GLU A 143 13.94 5.25 22.26
C GLU A 143 13.67 4.18 23.32
N PHE A 144 12.82 3.22 22.98
CA PHE A 144 12.35 2.16 23.87
C PHE A 144 12.98 0.84 23.49
N ASN A 145 14.06 0.48 24.17
CA ASN A 145 14.74 -0.81 24.04
C ASN A 145 14.13 -1.90 24.94
N ILE A 146 12.97 -1.59 25.53
CA ILE A 146 12.18 -2.44 26.42
C ILE A 146 10.71 -2.45 25.95
N SER A 147 9.91 -3.36 26.50
CA SER A 147 8.49 -3.43 26.16
C SER A 147 7.73 -2.18 26.60
N VAL A 148 6.79 -1.73 25.77
CA VAL A 148 5.87 -0.62 26.09
C VAL A 148 4.43 -1.10 26.13
N ASP A 149 3.79 -0.92 27.28
CA ASP A 149 2.39 -1.22 27.54
C ASP A 149 1.57 0.08 27.53
N SER A 150 0.84 0.35 26.44
CA SER A 150 0.12 1.62 26.26
C SER A 150 -1.40 1.44 26.30
N SER A 151 -2.04 2.10 27.26
CA SER A 151 -3.48 2.40 27.23
C SER A 151 -3.76 3.87 26.88
N GLY A 152 -2.70 4.69 26.74
CA GLY A 152 -2.76 6.09 26.34
C GLY A 152 -2.46 6.32 24.85
N SER A 153 -1.99 7.53 24.52
CA SER A 153 -1.66 7.90 23.14
C SER A 153 -0.17 7.68 22.84
N ILE A 154 0.13 7.18 21.64
CA ILE A 154 1.48 7.15 21.06
C ILE A 154 1.42 7.95 19.75
N GLU A 155 2.08 9.10 19.75
CA GLU A 155 2.15 10.00 18.61
C GLU A 155 3.47 9.85 17.83
N ASP A 156 4.55 9.44 18.51
CA ASP A 156 5.86 9.15 17.90
C ASP A 156 6.74 8.31 18.86
N GLY A 157 7.92 7.89 18.42
CA GLY A 157 8.92 7.13 19.19
C GLY A 157 9.53 5.98 18.40
N THR A 158 10.63 5.42 18.91
CA THR A 158 11.26 4.21 18.35
C THR A 158 11.14 3.05 19.35
N PHE A 159 10.42 2.00 18.98
CA PHE A 159 10.07 0.87 19.84
C PHE A 159 10.80 -0.41 19.39
N ASN A 160 11.97 -0.65 19.98
CA ASN A 160 12.83 -1.79 19.68
C ASN A 160 12.53 -3.02 20.56
N GLY A 161 11.99 -2.81 21.78
CA GLY A 161 11.69 -3.89 22.72
C GLY A 161 10.35 -4.61 22.51
N GLY A 162 9.53 -4.15 21.56
CA GLY A 162 8.15 -4.56 21.37
C GLY A 162 7.16 -3.61 22.06
N ALA A 163 5.91 -3.63 21.64
CA ALA A 163 4.88 -2.79 22.26
C ALA A 163 3.49 -3.43 22.18
N GLN A 164 2.63 -3.02 23.10
CA GLN A 164 1.24 -3.40 23.17
C GLN A 164 0.37 -2.15 23.30
N ASN A 165 -0.62 -2.04 22.43
CA ASN A 165 -1.67 -1.03 22.48
C ASN A 165 -2.95 -1.67 22.99
N TYR A 166 -3.36 -1.34 24.21
CA TYR A 166 -4.61 -1.85 24.80
C TYR A 166 -5.83 -1.12 24.23
N ALA A 167 -7.03 -1.62 24.54
CA ALA A 167 -8.29 -1.15 23.94
C ALA A 167 -8.59 0.36 24.11
N GLY A 168 -8.05 1.01 25.15
CA GLY A 168 -8.17 2.45 25.34
C GLY A 168 -7.12 3.29 24.60
N GLY A 169 -6.09 2.64 24.06
CA GLY A 169 -4.93 3.29 23.48
C GLY A 169 -5.10 3.63 21.99
N THR A 170 -4.42 4.70 21.58
CA THR A 170 -4.41 5.18 20.20
C THR A 170 -2.98 5.38 19.74
N ILE A 171 -2.66 4.85 18.57
CA ILE A 171 -1.37 5.07 17.90
C ILE A 171 -1.62 5.94 16.68
N SER A 172 -0.93 7.07 16.59
CA SER A 172 -0.96 7.96 15.43
C SER A 172 0.42 8.17 14.81
N GLY A 173 1.43 7.42 15.24
CA GLY A 173 2.79 7.49 14.71
C GLY A 173 3.78 6.62 15.48
N GLY A 174 5.06 6.77 15.15
CA GLY A 174 6.17 5.98 15.70
C GLY A 174 6.64 4.84 14.81
N THR A 175 7.78 4.26 15.18
CA THR A 175 8.42 3.12 14.49
C THR A 175 8.53 1.93 15.44
N PHE A 176 7.92 0.81 15.07
CA PHE A 176 7.85 -0.41 15.87
C PHE A 176 8.69 -1.50 15.21
N GLY A 177 9.87 -1.77 15.77
CA GLY A 177 10.84 -2.73 15.24
C GLY A 177 11.08 -3.95 16.13
N GLY A 178 10.46 -4.01 17.30
CA GLY A 178 10.58 -5.17 18.20
C GLY A 178 9.97 -6.45 17.63
N MET A 179 10.25 -7.60 18.25
CA MET A 179 9.85 -8.90 17.69
C MET A 179 8.34 -9.00 17.43
N MET A 180 7.51 -8.48 18.32
CA MET A 180 6.06 -8.55 18.22
C MET A 180 5.44 -7.20 18.60
N PHE A 181 4.32 -6.89 17.95
CA PHE A 181 3.46 -5.77 18.31
C PHE A 181 2.01 -6.25 18.44
N PHE A 182 1.33 -5.86 19.52
CA PHE A 182 -0.05 -6.27 19.80
C PHE A 182 -0.98 -5.05 19.82
N ASN A 183 -2.02 -5.07 19.01
CA ASN A 183 -3.04 -4.03 18.97
C ASN A 183 -4.40 -4.56 19.42
N SER A 184 -4.96 -3.98 20.47
CA SER A 184 -6.37 -4.10 20.85
C SER A 184 -7.10 -2.76 20.79
N GLY A 185 -6.39 -1.66 20.57
CA GLY A 185 -6.94 -0.31 20.42
C GLY A 185 -7.02 0.11 18.96
N ILE A 186 -6.71 1.39 18.68
CA ILE A 186 -6.79 1.98 17.34
C ILE A 186 -5.41 2.36 16.84
N ILE A 187 -5.07 1.91 15.62
CA ILE A 187 -3.92 2.40 14.85
C ILE A 187 -4.44 3.33 13.76
N ILE A 188 -4.01 4.59 13.82
CA ILE A 188 -4.33 5.63 12.86
C ILE A 188 -3.17 5.86 11.91
N ASP A 189 -1.93 5.64 12.33
CA ASP A 189 -0.73 5.66 11.49
C ASP A 189 0.47 5.01 12.23
N GLY A 190 1.62 4.91 11.56
CA GLY A 190 2.88 4.41 12.11
C GLY A 190 3.64 3.50 11.14
N VAL A 191 4.86 3.14 11.51
CA VAL A 191 5.69 2.18 10.77
C VAL A 191 5.90 0.92 11.62
N PHE A 192 5.45 -0.22 11.12
CA PHE A 192 5.44 -1.50 11.81
C PHE A 192 6.33 -2.50 11.07
N ASP A 193 7.56 -2.63 11.54
CA ASP A 193 8.58 -3.57 11.05
C ASP A 193 8.85 -4.72 12.02
N SER A 194 8.00 -4.87 13.04
CA SER A 194 7.94 -6.05 13.90
C SER A 194 7.72 -7.33 13.09
N ASP A 195 8.29 -8.47 13.53
CA ASP A 195 8.18 -9.73 12.79
C ASP A 195 6.71 -10.10 12.53
N THR A 196 5.87 -9.92 13.55
CA THR A 196 4.42 -10.02 13.42
C THR A 196 3.73 -8.89 14.18
N THR A 197 2.73 -8.28 13.54
CA THR A 197 1.72 -7.42 14.17
C THR A 197 0.43 -8.20 14.38
N TYR A 198 0.01 -8.32 15.63
CA TYR A 198 -1.27 -8.93 16.00
C TYR A 198 -2.33 -7.85 16.17
N ASN A 199 -3.43 -7.98 15.46
CA ASN A 199 -4.53 -7.03 15.47
C ASN A 199 -5.82 -7.67 15.99
N PHE A 200 -6.23 -7.25 17.17
CA PHE A 200 -7.53 -7.54 17.78
C PHE A 200 -8.43 -6.30 17.80
N GLY A 201 -7.89 -5.13 17.42
CA GLY A 201 -8.58 -3.85 17.40
C GLY A 201 -8.80 -3.34 15.97
N GLU A 202 -8.54 -2.06 15.75
CA GLU A 202 -8.74 -1.39 14.47
C GLU A 202 -7.42 -0.88 13.88
N ILE A 203 -7.19 -1.17 12.60
CA ILE A 203 -6.15 -0.55 11.77
C ILE A 203 -6.83 0.34 10.74
N ARG A 204 -6.55 1.64 10.80
CA ARG A 204 -7.05 2.65 9.84
C ARG A 204 -6.00 3.06 8.82
N ASN A 205 -4.74 3.07 9.21
CA ASN A 205 -3.62 3.32 8.32
C ASN A 205 -2.31 2.78 8.92
N GLY A 206 -1.20 3.07 8.25
CA GLY A 206 0.15 2.71 8.67
C GLY A 206 0.90 1.97 7.57
N THR A 207 2.18 1.74 7.78
CA THR A 207 3.03 0.94 6.91
C THR A 207 3.47 -0.32 7.64
N PHE A 208 3.21 -1.49 7.05
CA PHE A 208 3.52 -2.79 7.64
C PHE A 208 4.52 -3.53 6.74
N GLY A 209 5.76 -3.67 7.21
CA GLY A 209 6.85 -4.29 6.45
C GLY A 209 6.82 -5.82 6.42
N LYS A 210 6.12 -6.43 7.39
CA LYS A 210 6.10 -7.89 7.64
C LYS A 210 4.67 -8.39 7.90
N ALA A 211 4.54 -9.52 8.60
CA ALA A 211 3.27 -10.21 8.77
C ALA A 211 2.30 -9.42 9.66
N VAL A 212 1.02 -9.45 9.28
CA VAL A 212 -0.09 -8.93 10.07
C VAL A 212 -1.11 -10.05 10.24
N GLU A 213 -1.41 -10.37 11.49
CA GLU A 213 -2.41 -11.37 11.89
C GLU A 213 -3.56 -10.63 12.57
N SER A 214 -4.70 -10.54 11.89
CA SER A 214 -5.91 -9.87 12.36
C SER A 214 -6.91 -10.90 12.88
N ASP A 215 -6.97 -11.05 14.20
CA ASP A 215 -7.81 -12.01 14.91
C ASP A 215 -9.09 -11.33 15.41
N GLY A 216 -10.12 -11.29 14.57
CA GLY A 216 -11.36 -10.56 14.87
C GLY A 216 -11.24 -9.03 14.84
N GLY A 217 -10.06 -8.49 14.50
CA GLY A 217 -9.83 -7.08 14.27
C GLY A 217 -10.32 -6.61 12.89
N THR A 218 -10.37 -5.29 12.70
CA THR A 218 -10.73 -4.64 11.43
C THR A 218 -9.52 -3.96 10.80
N ILE A 219 -9.35 -4.12 9.49
CA ILE A 219 -8.39 -3.40 8.66
C ILE A 219 -9.18 -2.54 7.67
N SER A 220 -9.10 -1.22 7.81
CA SER A 220 -9.77 -0.26 6.92
C SER A 220 -8.81 0.52 6.03
N GLY A 221 -7.50 0.37 6.24
CA GLY A 221 -6.47 1.02 5.44
C GLY A 221 -5.05 0.57 5.80
N GLY A 222 -4.07 1.28 5.26
CA GLY A 222 -2.65 0.98 5.43
C GLY A 222 -1.98 0.39 4.19
N THR A 223 -0.65 0.29 4.23
CA THR A 223 0.17 -0.30 3.18
C THR A 223 0.91 -1.52 3.73
N PHE A 224 0.71 -2.67 3.11
CA PHE A 224 1.29 -3.95 3.50
C PHE A 224 2.30 -4.40 2.45
N ALA A 225 3.55 -4.57 2.87
CA ALA A 225 4.67 -4.89 1.97
C ALA A 225 4.54 -6.30 1.36
N SER A 226 5.20 -6.50 0.22
CA SER A 226 5.22 -7.80 -0.48
C SER A 226 5.95 -8.90 0.29
N THR A 227 6.81 -8.52 1.23
CA THR A 227 7.52 -9.42 2.13
C THR A 227 6.68 -9.89 3.32
N GLY A 228 5.56 -9.21 3.59
CA GLY A 228 4.59 -9.56 4.61
C GLY A 228 3.43 -10.38 4.05
N SER A 229 2.66 -10.99 4.95
CA SER A 229 1.37 -11.61 4.65
C SER A 229 0.31 -11.02 5.57
N VAL A 230 -0.91 -10.87 5.08
CA VAL A 230 -2.06 -10.51 5.91
C VAL A 230 -2.93 -11.74 6.09
N LEU A 231 -3.10 -12.15 7.34
CA LEU A 231 -3.97 -13.25 7.74
C LEU A 231 -5.10 -12.65 8.56
N SER A 232 -6.34 -12.91 8.16
CA SER A 232 -7.54 -12.39 8.84
C SER A 232 -8.42 -13.57 9.22
N TYR A 233 -8.59 -13.75 10.53
CA TYR A 233 -9.27 -14.88 11.16
C TYR A 233 -10.50 -14.42 11.94
N TYR A 234 -11.38 -15.37 12.29
CA TYR A 234 -12.53 -15.17 13.19
C TYR A 234 -13.47 -14.03 12.80
N GLY A 235 -13.74 -13.87 11.50
CA GLY A 235 -14.64 -12.84 10.99
C GLY A 235 -14.03 -11.44 10.92
N GLY A 236 -12.71 -11.35 10.76
CA GLY A 236 -12.03 -10.10 10.45
C GLY A 236 -12.53 -9.46 9.15
N VAL A 237 -12.53 -8.13 9.13
CA VAL A 237 -13.02 -7.32 8.00
C VAL A 237 -11.85 -6.58 7.36
N ILE A 238 -11.72 -6.71 6.03
CA ILE A 238 -10.80 -5.92 5.22
C ILE A 238 -11.63 -4.94 4.38
N ALA A 239 -11.67 -3.69 4.80
CA ALA A 239 -12.43 -2.64 4.13
C ALA A 239 -11.59 -1.74 3.22
N GLY A 240 -10.26 -1.87 3.27
CA GLY A 240 -9.35 -1.05 2.47
C GLY A 240 -7.89 -1.35 2.73
N GLY A 241 -7.02 -0.58 2.08
CA GLY A 241 -5.56 -0.70 2.16
C GLY A 241 -4.94 -1.15 0.85
N THR A 242 -3.61 -1.14 0.81
CA THR A 242 -2.79 -1.62 -0.32
C THR A 242 -1.99 -2.82 0.11
N PHE A 243 -2.25 -3.97 -0.49
CA PHE A 243 -1.68 -5.27 -0.13
C PHE A 243 -0.76 -5.77 -1.24
N ASN A 244 0.54 -5.59 -1.05
CA ASN A 244 1.54 -6.08 -2.02
C ASN A 244 1.91 -7.55 -1.78
N GLY A 245 1.68 -8.06 -0.57
CA GLY A 245 1.88 -9.45 -0.18
C GLY A 245 0.58 -10.26 -0.25
N PRO A 246 0.64 -11.59 -0.01
CA PRO A 246 -0.54 -12.43 -0.01
C PRO A 246 -1.50 -12.07 1.13
N VAL A 247 -2.79 -12.21 0.86
CA VAL A 247 -3.89 -12.03 1.82
C VAL A 247 -4.68 -13.33 1.94
N SER A 248 -4.85 -13.81 3.16
CA SER A 248 -5.72 -14.94 3.49
C SER A 248 -6.80 -14.46 4.45
N ASN A 249 -8.01 -14.30 3.95
CA ASN A 249 -9.18 -13.93 4.72
C ASN A 249 -10.05 -15.19 4.90
N CYS A 250 -9.56 -16.11 5.72
CA CYS A 250 -10.21 -17.38 6.00
C CYS A 250 -9.68 -18.02 7.29
N ASP A 251 -10.54 -18.76 7.98
CA ASP A 251 -10.12 -19.64 9.08
C ASP A 251 -9.44 -20.91 8.53
N SER A 252 -8.37 -21.34 9.19
CA SER A 252 -7.66 -22.59 8.94
C SER A 252 -8.54 -23.84 9.08
N ASP A 253 -9.58 -23.80 9.92
CA ASP A 253 -10.43 -24.95 10.20
C ASP A 253 -11.69 -25.03 9.32
N PHE A 254 -11.88 -24.08 8.38
CA PHE A 254 -13.03 -24.03 7.47
C PHE A 254 -14.39 -24.13 8.20
N ASP A 255 -14.47 -23.70 9.46
CA ASP A 255 -15.72 -23.75 10.23
C ASP A 255 -16.67 -22.67 9.70
N PRO A 256 -17.78 -23.05 9.04
CA PRO A 256 -18.72 -22.09 8.46
C PRO A 256 -19.42 -21.21 9.51
N GLU A 257 -19.38 -21.56 10.80
CA GLU A 257 -19.98 -20.74 11.87
C GLU A 257 -19.11 -19.51 12.23
N TYR A 258 -17.81 -19.52 11.91
CA TYR A 258 -16.86 -18.45 12.30
C TYR A 258 -16.24 -17.71 11.10
N ASN A 259 -16.56 -18.12 9.88
CA ASN A 259 -15.97 -17.56 8.66
C ASN A 259 -16.80 -16.38 8.14
N ARG A 260 -16.73 -15.24 8.83
CA ARG A 260 -17.38 -13.96 8.43
C ARG A 260 -16.38 -13.02 7.76
N ALA A 261 -15.56 -13.60 6.89
CA ALA A 261 -14.40 -12.96 6.28
C ALA A 261 -14.84 -12.08 5.11
N THR A 262 -15.09 -10.79 5.37
CA THR A 262 -15.59 -9.85 4.35
C THR A 262 -14.47 -8.96 3.81
N ILE A 263 -14.38 -8.87 2.49
CA ILE A 263 -13.58 -7.85 1.79
C ILE A 263 -14.54 -6.84 1.16
N THR A 264 -14.44 -5.57 1.56
CA THR A 264 -15.30 -4.49 1.03
C THR A 264 -14.53 -3.42 0.25
N GLY A 265 -13.21 -3.59 0.12
CA GLY A 265 -12.37 -2.70 -0.67
C GLY A 265 -10.88 -2.97 -0.52
N GLY A 266 -10.08 -2.11 -1.16
CA GLY A 266 -8.62 -2.17 -1.15
C GLY A 266 -8.01 -2.54 -2.51
N THR A 267 -6.68 -2.50 -2.57
CA THR A 267 -5.89 -2.88 -3.76
C THR A 267 -4.99 -4.04 -3.41
N PHE A 268 -5.10 -5.15 -4.14
CA PHE A 268 -4.43 -6.40 -3.86
C PHE A 268 -3.53 -6.80 -5.04
N THR A 269 -2.23 -6.56 -4.90
CA THR A 269 -1.22 -7.03 -5.87
C THR A 269 -0.82 -8.47 -5.59
N GLY A 270 -0.83 -8.88 -4.32
CA GLY A 270 -0.61 -10.27 -3.93
C GLY A 270 -1.81 -11.17 -4.20
N ALA A 271 -1.61 -12.48 -4.05
CA ALA A 271 -2.70 -13.45 -4.14
C ALA A 271 -3.69 -13.28 -2.97
N VAL A 272 -4.98 -13.45 -3.25
CA VAL A 272 -6.05 -13.37 -2.26
C VAL A 272 -6.78 -14.71 -2.17
N ALA A 273 -6.89 -15.23 -0.95
CA ALA A 273 -7.82 -16.30 -0.62
C ALA A 273 -8.92 -15.72 0.29
N ASN A 274 -10.17 -15.83 -0.14
CA ASN A 274 -11.34 -15.38 0.61
C ASN A 274 -12.37 -16.50 0.71
N HIS A 275 -13.13 -16.53 1.80
CA HIS A 275 -14.09 -17.62 2.02
C HIS A 275 -15.53 -17.16 2.22
N ASP A 276 -15.79 -15.90 2.53
CA ASP A 276 -17.14 -15.36 2.61
C ASP A 276 -17.36 -14.36 1.46
N THR A 277 -17.57 -13.08 1.74
CA THR A 277 -18.04 -12.14 0.74
C THR A 277 -16.93 -11.20 0.26
N ILE A 278 -16.81 -11.03 -1.06
CA ILE A 278 -16.08 -9.93 -1.69
C ILE A 278 -17.13 -8.97 -2.27
N GLU A 279 -17.28 -7.80 -1.65
CA GLU A 279 -18.22 -6.76 -2.09
C GLU A 279 -17.57 -5.83 -3.11
N ASP A 280 -16.29 -5.48 -2.92
CA ASP A 280 -15.53 -4.60 -3.83
C ASP A 280 -14.01 -4.76 -3.62
N GLY A 281 -13.22 -4.13 -4.48
CA GLY A 281 -11.76 -4.09 -4.44
C GLY A 281 -11.12 -4.12 -5.81
N THR A 282 -9.81 -3.86 -5.87
CA THR A 282 -8.98 -4.01 -7.08
C THR A 282 -8.01 -5.16 -6.88
N PHE A 283 -8.20 -6.26 -7.59
CA PHE A 283 -7.44 -7.49 -7.46
C PHE A 283 -6.55 -7.69 -8.69
N LEU A 284 -5.25 -7.44 -8.53
CA LEU A 284 -4.25 -7.63 -9.59
C LEU A 284 -3.58 -9.01 -9.50
N GLY A 285 -3.60 -9.62 -8.32
CA GLY A 285 -3.13 -10.99 -8.09
C GLY A 285 -4.21 -12.06 -8.32
N ASN A 286 -3.83 -13.33 -8.16
CA ASN A 286 -4.78 -14.44 -8.23
C ASN A 286 -5.80 -14.35 -7.09
N VAL A 287 -7.08 -14.58 -7.40
CA VAL A 287 -8.14 -14.66 -6.39
C VAL A 287 -8.72 -16.06 -6.36
N THR A 288 -8.74 -16.65 -5.17
CA THR A 288 -9.50 -17.86 -4.86
C THR A 288 -10.61 -17.49 -3.90
N ASN A 289 -11.85 -17.75 -4.27
CA ASN A 289 -13.01 -17.45 -3.45
C ASN A 289 -13.86 -18.70 -3.21
N ALA A 290 -14.31 -18.92 -1.99
CA ALA A 290 -15.23 -20.00 -1.64
C ALA A 290 -16.64 -19.51 -1.29
N GLY A 291 -16.84 -18.20 -1.12
CA GLY A 291 -18.15 -17.59 -0.82
C GLY A 291 -18.73 -16.82 -2.00
N THR A 292 -19.20 -15.60 -1.78
CA THR A 292 -19.89 -14.81 -2.81
C THR A 292 -19.02 -13.65 -3.29
N ILE A 293 -19.02 -13.39 -4.60
CA ILE A 293 -18.44 -12.16 -5.17
C ILE A 293 -19.59 -11.31 -5.70
N GLU A 294 -19.75 -10.13 -5.11
CA GLU A 294 -20.81 -9.16 -5.46
C GLU A 294 -20.27 -7.96 -6.25
N GLY A 295 -18.95 -7.78 -6.29
CA GLY A 295 -18.30 -6.71 -7.03
C GLY A 295 -16.77 -6.80 -7.04
N GLY A 296 -16.14 -5.71 -7.46
CA GLY A 296 -14.68 -5.61 -7.59
C GLY A 296 -14.16 -5.77 -9.01
N PHE A 297 -12.94 -5.27 -9.21
CA PHE A 297 -12.16 -5.40 -10.44
C PHE A 297 -11.13 -6.52 -10.28
N PHE A 298 -11.07 -7.44 -11.25
CA PHE A 298 -10.16 -8.57 -11.25
C PHE A 298 -9.33 -8.58 -12.52
N ALA A 299 -8.00 -8.44 -12.39
CA ALA A 299 -7.09 -8.49 -13.53
C ALA A 299 -6.94 -9.92 -14.10
N LEU A 300 -7.30 -10.94 -13.33
CA LEU A 300 -7.18 -12.36 -13.66
C LEU A 300 -8.51 -13.09 -13.40
N PRO A 301 -8.76 -14.24 -14.06
CA PRO A 301 -9.93 -15.06 -13.76
C PRO A 301 -9.98 -15.49 -12.29
N VAL A 302 -11.18 -15.51 -11.72
CA VAL A 302 -11.42 -15.96 -10.35
C VAL A 302 -11.45 -17.49 -10.30
N ILE A 303 -10.82 -18.07 -9.27
CA ILE A 303 -10.90 -19.49 -8.98
C ILE A 303 -11.97 -19.73 -7.91
N GLU A 304 -13.12 -20.24 -8.33
CA GLU A 304 -14.23 -20.57 -7.44
C GLU A 304 -14.04 -21.95 -6.78
N GLN A 305 -14.06 -22.00 -5.44
CA GLN A 305 -13.99 -23.24 -4.64
C GLN A 305 -15.33 -23.55 -3.98
N GLY A 306 -16.38 -23.65 -4.80
CA GLY A 306 -17.75 -23.84 -4.32
C GLY A 306 -18.50 -22.53 -4.07
N GLY A 307 -17.83 -21.40 -4.28
CA GLY A 307 -18.40 -20.06 -4.28
C GLY A 307 -19.19 -19.72 -5.54
N VAL A 308 -19.75 -18.51 -5.54
CA VAL A 308 -20.52 -17.95 -6.65
C VAL A 308 -20.12 -16.49 -6.89
N THR A 309 -19.65 -16.19 -8.09
CA THR A 309 -19.61 -14.82 -8.60
C THR A 309 -21.00 -14.42 -9.08
N ILE A 310 -21.52 -13.32 -8.55
CA ILE A 310 -22.77 -12.68 -8.95
C ILE A 310 -22.48 -11.50 -9.86
N ALA A 311 -21.50 -10.67 -9.51
CA ALA A 311 -21.06 -9.56 -10.35
C ALA A 311 -19.59 -9.23 -10.09
N CYS A 312 -18.90 -8.78 -11.15
CA CYS A 312 -17.54 -8.27 -11.07
C CYS A 312 -17.13 -7.57 -12.37
N VAL A 313 -15.94 -6.98 -12.40
CA VAL A 313 -15.38 -6.30 -13.57
C VAL A 313 -14.06 -6.95 -13.96
N TYR A 314 -13.85 -7.16 -15.26
CA TYR A 314 -12.61 -7.65 -15.84
C TYR A 314 -12.04 -6.65 -16.86
N PRO A 315 -10.71 -6.61 -17.05
CA PRO A 315 -10.11 -5.83 -18.13
C PRO A 315 -10.45 -6.42 -19.48
N ALA A 316 -10.61 -5.56 -20.47
CA ALA A 316 -10.79 -5.89 -21.87
C ALA A 316 -9.65 -5.28 -22.68
N SER A 317 -9.24 -5.98 -23.74
CA SER A 317 -8.16 -5.55 -24.62
C SER A 317 -8.45 -5.96 -26.06
N ALA A 318 -7.74 -5.36 -27.01
CA ALA A 318 -7.96 -5.65 -28.42
C ALA A 318 -6.67 -5.61 -29.24
N THR A 319 -6.61 -6.49 -30.25
CA THR A 319 -5.65 -6.36 -31.37
C THR A 319 -6.44 -6.00 -32.62
N LEU A 320 -6.24 -4.76 -33.07
CA LEU A 320 -6.95 -4.18 -34.19
C LEU A 320 -5.98 -3.78 -35.30
N THR A 321 -6.36 -4.01 -36.55
CA THR A 321 -5.59 -3.59 -37.73
C THR A 321 -6.46 -2.69 -38.60
N GLY A 322 -6.10 -1.42 -38.74
CA GLY A 322 -6.90 -0.43 -39.47
C GLY A 322 -8.28 -0.16 -38.83
N LEU A 323 -8.40 -0.41 -37.53
CA LEU A 323 -9.60 -0.18 -36.74
C LEU A 323 -9.21 0.38 -35.36
N SER A 324 -10.13 1.09 -34.73
CA SER A 324 -10.06 1.63 -33.38
C SER A 324 -11.34 1.32 -32.58
N ILE A 325 -11.36 1.57 -31.27
CA ILE A 325 -12.57 1.48 -30.43
C ILE A 325 -13.03 2.90 -30.09
N ALA A 326 -14.31 3.19 -30.33
CA ALA A 326 -14.89 4.54 -30.31
C ALA A 326 -14.69 5.34 -29.00
N GLU A 327 -14.39 4.69 -27.86
CA GLU A 327 -14.27 5.34 -26.55
C GLU A 327 -12.93 5.08 -25.84
N ALA A 328 -11.91 4.57 -26.55
CA ALA A 328 -10.70 4.02 -25.92
C ALA A 328 -9.45 4.94 -25.90
N GLU A 329 -9.53 6.21 -26.32
CA GLU A 329 -8.31 7.03 -26.42
C GLU A 329 -7.62 7.29 -25.05
N ASP A 330 -8.36 7.26 -23.93
CA ASP A 330 -7.79 7.40 -22.56
C ASP A 330 -8.51 6.58 -21.46
N ALA A 331 -9.56 5.81 -21.81
CA ALA A 331 -10.34 5.02 -20.84
C ALA A 331 -9.85 3.57 -20.77
N GLU A 332 -9.74 3.02 -19.56
CA GLU A 332 -9.45 1.60 -19.38
C GLU A 332 -10.64 0.78 -19.90
N LEU A 333 -10.37 -0.03 -20.92
CA LEU A 333 -11.39 -0.86 -21.54
C LEU A 333 -11.72 -2.01 -20.59
N VAL A 334 -12.97 -2.09 -20.14
CA VAL A 334 -13.43 -3.10 -19.17
C VAL A 334 -14.70 -3.80 -19.62
N ALA A 335 -14.94 -5.00 -19.10
CA ALA A 335 -16.15 -5.77 -19.28
C ALA A 335 -16.73 -6.14 -17.92
N THR A 336 -18.03 -5.93 -17.76
CA THR A 336 -18.77 -6.32 -16.55
C THR A 336 -19.29 -7.75 -16.70
N TYR A 337 -19.12 -8.54 -15.65
CA TYR A 337 -19.81 -9.80 -15.45
C TYR A 337 -21.00 -9.56 -14.54
N GLU A 338 -22.13 -10.17 -14.88
CA GLU A 338 -23.34 -10.19 -14.07
C GLU A 338 -24.05 -11.51 -14.34
N LYS A 339 -24.18 -12.32 -13.30
CA LYS A 339 -24.71 -13.68 -13.39
C LYS A 339 -26.15 -13.67 -13.89
N ASP A 340 -26.43 -14.52 -14.86
CA ASP A 340 -27.75 -14.67 -15.48
C ASP A 340 -28.33 -13.39 -16.12
N SER A 341 -27.50 -12.35 -16.32
CA SER A 341 -27.93 -11.10 -16.96
C SER A 341 -28.15 -11.27 -18.46
N ASP A 342 -29.23 -10.68 -18.96
CA ASP A 342 -29.54 -10.56 -20.39
C ASP A 342 -28.94 -9.28 -21.01
N GLU A 343 -28.37 -8.39 -20.19
CA GLU A 343 -27.66 -7.22 -20.66
C GLU A 343 -26.27 -7.59 -21.21
N SER A 344 -25.73 -6.69 -22.03
CA SER A 344 -24.45 -6.90 -22.70
C SER A 344 -23.47 -5.75 -22.50
N ASN A 345 -22.19 -6.08 -22.43
CA ASN A 345 -21.12 -5.10 -22.59
C ASN A 345 -21.09 -4.67 -24.06
N ARG A 346 -21.11 -3.37 -24.31
CA ARG A 346 -21.11 -2.81 -25.67
C ARG A 346 -19.75 -2.20 -25.98
N LEU A 347 -19.11 -2.71 -27.02
CA LEU A 347 -17.92 -2.12 -27.63
C LEU A 347 -18.28 -1.70 -29.06
N THR A 348 -17.67 -0.66 -29.59
CA THR A 348 -17.92 -0.22 -30.97
C THR A 348 -16.60 -0.06 -31.70
N LEU A 349 -16.39 -0.89 -32.73
CA LEU A 349 -15.28 -0.77 -33.65
C LEU A 349 -15.54 0.38 -34.62
N VAL A 350 -14.50 1.17 -34.87
CA VAL A 350 -14.48 2.24 -35.85
C VAL A 350 -13.42 1.90 -36.88
N ALA A 351 -13.75 2.02 -38.16
CA ALA A 351 -12.77 1.83 -39.21
C ALA A 351 -11.88 3.07 -39.34
N ASP A 352 -10.58 2.84 -39.40
CA ASP A 352 -9.62 3.92 -39.63
C ASP A 352 -9.65 4.35 -41.11
N GLU A 353 -9.04 5.48 -41.43
CA GLU A 353 -9.00 6.00 -42.79
C GLU A 353 -8.41 4.95 -43.77
N GLY A 354 -9.13 4.68 -44.87
CA GLY A 354 -8.73 3.69 -45.88
C GLY A 354 -9.13 2.25 -45.57
N TYR A 355 -9.83 2.01 -44.45
CA TYR A 355 -10.35 0.71 -44.06
C TYR A 355 -11.88 0.71 -43.97
N ALA A 356 -12.46 -0.48 -44.05
CA ALA A 356 -13.86 -0.78 -43.81
C ALA A 356 -13.99 -1.83 -42.70
N LEU A 357 -15.14 -1.85 -42.03
CA LEU A 357 -15.45 -2.83 -40.99
C LEU A 357 -15.46 -4.26 -41.59
N PRO A 358 -14.89 -5.27 -40.88
CA PRO A 358 -14.92 -6.64 -41.36
C PRO A 358 -16.30 -7.27 -41.22
N ASP A 359 -16.56 -8.34 -41.97
CA ASP A 359 -17.80 -9.14 -41.88
C ASP A 359 -17.84 -10.03 -40.62
N ALA A 360 -16.68 -10.34 -40.04
CA ALA A 360 -16.57 -11.19 -38.86
C ALA A 360 -15.40 -10.77 -37.97
N ILE A 361 -15.54 -11.04 -36.67
CA ILE A 361 -14.52 -10.77 -35.65
C ILE A 361 -14.31 -12.00 -34.77
N SER A 362 -13.31 -11.95 -33.89
CA SER A 362 -13.10 -12.96 -32.85
C SER A 362 -13.08 -12.30 -31.48
N VAL A 363 -13.88 -12.81 -30.54
CA VAL A 363 -13.85 -12.42 -29.12
C VAL A 363 -13.42 -13.63 -28.30
N ARG A 364 -12.48 -13.43 -27.37
CA ARG A 364 -11.81 -14.50 -26.60
C ARG A 364 -11.72 -14.13 -25.11
N CYS A 365 -11.67 -15.14 -24.25
CA CYS A 365 -11.38 -14.94 -22.82
C CYS A 365 -9.88 -15.02 -22.54
N GLY A 366 -9.38 -14.16 -21.66
CA GLY A 366 -7.99 -14.08 -21.25
C GLY A 366 -7.15 -13.33 -22.28
N THR A 367 -6.39 -14.10 -23.09
CA THR A 367 -5.37 -13.59 -24.00
C THR A 367 -5.79 -13.77 -25.46
N ALA A 368 -4.94 -13.30 -26.39
CA ALA A 368 -5.12 -13.52 -27.82
C ALA A 368 -5.26 -15.01 -28.21
N ASP A 369 -4.67 -15.92 -27.44
CA ASP A 369 -4.73 -17.37 -27.66
C ASP A 369 -5.76 -18.09 -26.78
N GLY A 370 -6.54 -17.34 -26.01
CA GLY A 370 -7.56 -17.88 -25.13
C GLY A 370 -8.77 -18.47 -25.85
N PRO A 371 -9.66 -19.16 -25.12
CA PRO A 371 -10.84 -19.79 -25.69
C PRO A 371 -11.74 -18.75 -26.35
N GLN A 372 -12.16 -19.04 -27.58
CA GLN A 372 -13.04 -18.18 -28.35
C GLN A 372 -14.48 -18.31 -27.85
N LEU A 373 -15.12 -17.16 -27.64
CA LEU A 373 -16.55 -17.09 -27.35
C LEU A 373 -17.36 -17.49 -28.59
N VAL A 374 -18.56 -18.03 -28.39
CA VAL A 374 -19.42 -18.50 -29.48
C VAL A 374 -20.24 -17.34 -30.03
N ALA A 375 -20.05 -17.01 -31.31
CA ALA A 375 -20.83 -15.97 -31.98
C ALA A 375 -22.33 -16.31 -31.97
N SER A 376 -23.17 -15.28 -31.82
CA SER A 376 -24.64 -15.35 -31.64
C SER A 376 -25.13 -16.03 -30.35
N VAL A 377 -24.23 -16.57 -29.52
CA VAL A 377 -24.55 -17.17 -28.21
C VAL A 377 -23.99 -16.30 -27.09
N ASP A 378 -22.68 -16.10 -27.10
CA ASP A 378 -21.95 -15.35 -26.08
C ASP A 378 -21.74 -13.88 -26.48
N TYR A 379 -21.67 -13.61 -27.79
CA TYR A 379 -21.60 -12.24 -28.31
C TYR A 379 -22.25 -12.11 -29.69
N ALA A 380 -22.70 -10.91 -30.02
CA ALA A 380 -23.17 -10.52 -31.34
C ALA A 380 -22.30 -9.40 -31.91
N TYR A 381 -22.10 -9.41 -33.23
CA TYR A 381 -21.37 -8.38 -33.96
C TYR A 381 -22.20 -7.88 -35.15
N ASP A 382 -22.38 -6.57 -35.25
CA ASP A 382 -23.02 -5.90 -36.37
C ASP A 382 -21.96 -5.23 -37.26
N ALA A 383 -21.72 -5.80 -38.44
CA ALA A 383 -20.74 -5.31 -39.40
C ALA A 383 -21.10 -3.93 -39.99
N ALA A 384 -22.38 -3.52 -39.95
CA ALA A 384 -22.79 -2.21 -40.47
C ALA A 384 -22.46 -1.08 -39.48
N SER A 385 -22.58 -1.35 -38.19
CA SER A 385 -22.36 -0.34 -37.14
C SER A 385 -21.06 -0.51 -36.36
N GLY A 386 -20.36 -1.63 -36.54
CA GLY A 386 -19.17 -2.01 -35.76
C GLY A 386 -19.48 -2.41 -34.32
N ALA A 387 -20.76 -2.55 -33.94
CA ALA A 387 -21.15 -2.80 -32.57
C ALA A 387 -20.92 -4.26 -32.19
N ILE A 388 -20.23 -4.47 -31.07
CA ILE A 388 -20.01 -5.75 -30.42
C ILE A 388 -20.82 -5.74 -29.12
N ALA A 389 -21.75 -6.67 -28.98
CA ALA A 389 -22.54 -6.88 -27.77
C ALA A 389 -22.17 -8.22 -27.16
N ILE A 390 -21.52 -8.20 -25.99
CA ILE A 390 -21.04 -9.40 -25.28
C ILE A 390 -21.94 -9.65 -24.09
N LYS A 391 -22.57 -10.83 -24.01
CA LYS A 391 -23.44 -11.18 -22.89
C LYS A 391 -22.65 -11.12 -21.58
N LYS A 392 -23.11 -10.33 -20.61
CA LYS A 392 -22.39 -10.16 -19.32
C LYS A 392 -22.15 -11.50 -18.63
N GLY A 393 -23.14 -12.39 -18.61
CA GLY A 393 -23.02 -13.74 -18.03
C GLY A 393 -22.04 -14.68 -18.72
N SER A 394 -21.54 -14.36 -19.92
CA SER A 394 -20.52 -15.14 -20.64
C SER A 394 -19.09 -14.70 -20.32
N VAL A 395 -18.89 -13.62 -19.55
CA VAL A 395 -17.57 -13.06 -19.20
C VAL A 395 -17.00 -13.76 -17.96
N ALA A 396 -16.21 -14.82 -18.14
CA ALA A 396 -15.60 -15.55 -17.02
C ALA A 396 -14.13 -15.15 -16.73
N GLY A 397 -13.72 -13.95 -17.13
CA GLY A 397 -12.34 -13.47 -17.02
C GLY A 397 -12.06 -12.26 -17.94
N PRO A 398 -10.79 -11.83 -18.04
CA PRO A 398 -10.37 -10.79 -18.98
C PRO A 398 -10.86 -11.06 -20.40
N LEU A 399 -11.08 -10.02 -21.20
CA LEU A 399 -11.58 -10.14 -22.56
C LEU A 399 -10.54 -9.71 -23.58
N PHE A 400 -10.47 -10.41 -24.71
CA PHE A 400 -9.62 -10.08 -25.84
C PHE A 400 -10.40 -10.05 -27.16
N VAL A 401 -10.41 -8.90 -27.84
CA VAL A 401 -11.05 -8.72 -29.15
C VAL A 401 -10.00 -8.72 -30.25
N VAL A 402 -10.24 -9.48 -31.32
CA VAL A 402 -9.38 -9.52 -32.52
C VAL A 402 -10.22 -9.17 -33.73
N ALA A 403 -9.81 -8.14 -34.45
CA ALA A 403 -10.43 -7.74 -35.70
C ALA A 403 -9.41 -7.07 -36.64
N SER A 404 -9.63 -7.24 -37.95
CA SER A 404 -8.81 -6.60 -38.98
C SER A 404 -9.73 -5.96 -40.00
N GLY A 405 -9.56 -4.65 -40.21
CA GLY A 405 -10.29 -3.89 -41.21
C GLY A 405 -9.96 -4.38 -42.62
N VAL A 406 -10.96 -4.31 -43.49
CA VAL A 406 -10.79 -4.62 -44.91
C VAL A 406 -10.31 -3.34 -45.60
N VAL A 407 -9.22 -3.41 -46.37
CA VAL A 407 -8.77 -2.23 -47.14
C VAL A 407 -9.89 -1.82 -48.08
N ALA A 408 -10.33 -0.56 -48.00
CA ALA A 408 -11.40 -0.06 -48.86
C ALA A 408 -10.91 -0.08 -50.33
N ASP A 409 -11.58 -0.86 -51.19
CA ASP A 409 -11.27 -0.89 -52.61
C ASP A 409 -11.34 0.53 -53.20
N GLU A 410 -10.34 0.88 -54.00
CA GLU A 410 -10.30 2.15 -54.73
C GLU A 410 -11.59 2.27 -55.57
N PRO A 411 -12.31 3.41 -55.51
CA PRO A 411 -13.62 3.53 -56.14
C PRO A 411 -13.52 3.24 -57.66
N PRO A 412 -14.55 2.61 -58.26
CA PRO A 412 -14.50 2.23 -59.66
C PRO A 412 -14.29 3.46 -60.53
N ILE A 413 -13.24 3.41 -61.36
CA ILE A 413 -12.97 4.44 -62.37
C ILE A 413 -14.24 4.59 -63.23
N PRO A 414 -14.83 5.81 -63.34
CA PRO A 414 -16.04 6.01 -64.12
C PRO A 414 -15.80 5.63 -65.59
N PRO A 415 -16.80 5.04 -66.28
CA PRO A 415 -16.65 4.67 -67.69
C PRO A 415 -16.41 5.92 -68.55
N ASP A 416 -15.45 5.80 -69.47
CA ASP A 416 -15.01 6.83 -70.41
C ASP A 416 -16.22 7.44 -71.16
N PRO A 417 -16.37 8.78 -71.23
CA PRO A 417 -17.48 9.38 -71.94
C PRO A 417 -17.42 9.04 -73.44
N THR A 418 -18.53 8.51 -73.95
CA THR A 418 -18.74 8.20 -75.37
C THR A 418 -18.62 9.47 -76.24
N PRO A 419 -18.04 9.36 -77.45
CA PRO A 419 -17.73 10.53 -78.28
C PRO A 419 -19.02 11.08 -78.92
N SER A 420 -19.34 12.34 -78.62
CA SER A 420 -20.36 13.10 -79.34
C SER A 420 -19.76 13.70 -80.62
N THR A 421 -20.50 13.53 -81.70
CA THR A 421 -20.16 13.87 -83.08
C THR A 421 -20.55 15.30 -83.45
N SER A 422 -19.66 15.98 -84.19
CA SER A 422 -19.85 17.07 -85.19
C SER A 422 -20.56 18.37 -84.75
N ASP A 423 -20.20 19.60 -85.10
CA ASP A 423 -19.12 20.38 -85.77
C ASP A 423 -19.70 21.86 -85.76
N PRO A 424 -19.07 22.98 -86.20
CA PRO A 424 -17.79 23.16 -86.90
C PRO A 424 -16.86 24.27 -86.34
N ALA A 425 -15.63 24.28 -86.88
CA ALA A 425 -14.50 25.17 -86.62
C ALA A 425 -14.55 26.52 -87.42
N PRO A 426 -13.47 27.36 -87.47
CA PRO A 426 -12.83 28.15 -86.40
C PRO A 426 -12.55 29.64 -86.81
N ALA A 427 -12.06 30.49 -85.90
CA ALA A 427 -11.47 31.81 -86.20
C ALA A 427 -10.38 32.18 -85.15
N PRO A 428 -9.35 33.00 -85.46
CA PRO A 428 -7.94 32.60 -85.37
C PRO A 428 -7.14 33.15 -84.18
N LEU A 429 -6.05 32.44 -83.84
CA LEU A 429 -4.99 32.83 -82.89
C LEU A 429 -4.14 34.02 -83.36
N PRO A 430 -3.53 34.73 -82.39
CA PRO A 430 -2.16 35.21 -82.52
C PRO A 430 -1.21 34.62 -81.44
N ASN A 431 0.00 34.29 -81.88
CA ASN A 431 1.17 33.79 -81.12
C ASN A 431 2.29 34.88 -81.21
N PRO A 432 3.49 34.81 -80.57
CA PRO A 432 4.02 33.90 -79.52
C PRO A 432 4.90 34.56 -78.39
N SER A 433 5.06 33.82 -77.26
CA SER A 433 6.31 33.55 -76.46
C SER A 433 7.18 34.67 -75.79
N PRO A 434 8.13 34.36 -74.86
CA PRO A 434 8.40 33.12 -74.07
C PRO A 434 8.72 33.35 -72.55
N THR A 435 9.08 32.25 -71.86
CA THR A 435 9.73 32.04 -70.52
C THR A 435 8.77 31.62 -69.41
N GLY A 436 8.92 30.49 -68.70
CA GLY A 436 9.88 29.37 -68.75
C GLY A 436 9.61 28.43 -67.57
N ALA A 437 9.83 27.12 -67.78
CA ALA A 437 10.03 26.05 -66.80
C ALA A 437 8.84 25.49 -65.97
N ALA A 438 8.23 24.44 -66.54
CA ALA A 438 8.04 23.09 -65.98
C ALA A 438 7.38 22.86 -64.60
N ALA A 439 6.13 22.39 -64.64
CA ALA A 439 5.62 21.30 -63.80
C ALA A 439 5.59 20.00 -64.65
N PRO A 440 5.13 18.82 -64.18
CA PRO A 440 4.80 18.33 -62.83
C PRO A 440 5.40 16.91 -62.57
N ALA A 441 5.16 16.31 -61.40
CA ALA A 441 4.62 14.95 -61.26
C ALA A 441 4.83 14.35 -59.86
N VAL A 442 3.73 13.84 -59.32
CA VAL A 442 3.64 12.79 -58.29
C VAL A 442 4.44 11.55 -58.71
N PRO A 443 4.98 10.77 -57.77
CA PRO A 443 4.96 9.33 -57.95
C PRO A 443 4.35 8.59 -56.76
N SER A 444 3.56 7.57 -57.10
CA SER A 444 2.98 6.58 -56.19
C SER A 444 3.90 5.37 -55.98
N ARG A 445 3.61 4.64 -54.91
CA ARG A 445 3.76 3.19 -54.66
C ARG A 445 5.15 2.61 -54.30
N ALA A 446 5.20 2.20 -53.02
CA ALA A 446 5.45 0.84 -52.51
C ALA A 446 6.61 0.00 -53.06
N THR A 447 7.49 -0.43 -52.14
CA THR A 447 8.15 -1.75 -52.20
C THR A 447 8.37 -2.31 -50.79
N ALA A 448 8.29 -3.63 -50.69
CA ALA A 448 8.14 -4.48 -49.52
C ALA A 448 9.37 -4.68 -48.60
N LEU A 449 9.04 -5.04 -47.35
CA LEU A 449 9.63 -6.03 -46.42
C LEU A 449 11.16 -6.29 -46.42
N ALA A 450 11.81 -6.03 -45.28
CA ALA A 450 12.84 -6.91 -44.72
C ALA A 450 13.04 -6.65 -43.21
N ALA A 451 13.07 -7.73 -42.43
CA ALA A 451 13.52 -7.75 -41.05
C ALA A 451 15.04 -7.54 -40.98
N THR A 452 15.52 -6.70 -40.06
CA THR A 452 16.72 -6.91 -39.23
C THR A 452 16.81 -5.82 -38.15
N GLY A 453 16.91 -6.24 -36.89
CA GLY A 453 17.86 -5.76 -35.87
C GLY A 453 18.07 -4.27 -35.59
N ASP A 454 17.92 -3.95 -34.30
CA ASP A 454 18.60 -2.91 -33.52
C ASP A 454 18.34 -1.42 -33.84
N GLY A 455 17.75 -0.71 -32.86
CA GLY A 455 17.81 0.74 -32.81
C GLY A 455 16.70 1.43 -32.01
N THR A 456 16.82 1.41 -30.67
CA THR A 456 16.38 2.45 -29.70
C THR A 456 14.98 3.07 -29.85
N LEU A 457 14.03 2.60 -29.02
CA LEU A 457 12.82 3.35 -28.64
C LEU A 457 13.12 4.30 -27.45
N PRO A 458 12.55 5.52 -27.40
CA PRO A 458 12.69 6.40 -26.25
C PRO A 458 11.89 5.88 -25.06
N GLN A 459 12.59 5.72 -23.93
CA GLN A 459 12.05 5.31 -22.64
C GLN A 459 11.23 6.42 -21.98
N ALA A 460 10.04 6.07 -21.49
CA ALA A 460 9.49 6.65 -20.27
C ALA A 460 8.82 5.54 -19.45
N ALA A 461 9.60 4.99 -18.52
CA ALA A 461 9.23 4.41 -17.22
C ALA A 461 8.17 3.29 -17.16
N LEU A 462 8.62 2.04 -17.36
CA LEU A 462 8.24 0.92 -16.48
C LEU A 462 9.48 0.02 -16.26
N GLY A 463 10.02 0.06 -15.04
CA GLY A 463 11.06 -0.82 -14.50
C GLY A 463 10.93 -0.75 -12.99
N ILE A 464 10.88 -1.85 -12.23
CA ILE A 464 11.86 -2.94 -12.03
C ILE A 464 11.10 -4.03 -11.24
N ALA A 465 11.38 -5.34 -11.24
CA ALA A 465 12.02 -6.30 -12.12
C ALA A 465 11.84 -7.67 -11.42
N LEU A 466 11.34 -8.66 -12.14
CA LEU A 466 11.33 -10.08 -11.78
C LEU A 466 12.62 -10.73 -12.27
N LEU A 467 13.50 -11.14 -11.35
CA LEU A 467 14.56 -12.15 -11.50
C LEU A 467 14.75 -12.72 -10.08
N SER A 468 14.51 -13.99 -9.78
CA SER A 468 15.17 -15.15 -10.36
C SER A 468 14.39 -16.44 -10.09
N GLY A 469 14.18 -17.25 -11.13
CA GLY A 469 13.83 -18.66 -10.99
C GLY A 469 15.08 -19.56 -10.90
N GLY A 470 14.92 -20.69 -10.23
CA GLY A 470 15.69 -21.91 -10.54
C GLY A 470 16.33 -22.65 -9.37
N ALA A 471 15.55 -23.48 -8.66
CA ALA A 471 15.99 -24.81 -8.19
C ALA A 471 14.78 -25.63 -7.69
N LEU A 472 14.23 -26.49 -8.57
CA LEU A 472 13.38 -27.61 -8.20
C LEU A 472 14.28 -28.83 -7.95
N ALA A 473 14.23 -29.44 -6.75
CA ALA A 473 14.43 -30.88 -6.55
C ALA A 473 14.22 -31.33 -5.08
N LEU A 474 13.24 -32.22 -4.88
CA LEU A 474 13.14 -33.32 -3.91
C LEU A 474 13.38 -33.06 -2.41
N CYS A 475 12.34 -33.31 -1.59
CA CYS A 475 12.27 -34.53 -0.75
C CYS A 475 10.92 -34.65 0.00
N VAL A 476 10.04 -35.51 -0.51
CA VAL A 476 9.04 -36.23 0.28
C VAL A 476 9.72 -37.52 0.77
N ALA A 477 9.96 -37.67 2.07
CA ALA A 477 9.93 -38.95 2.79
C ALA A 477 10.28 -38.81 4.28
N ASN A 478 9.42 -39.43 5.10
CA ASN A 478 9.65 -39.97 6.44
C ASN A 478 9.69 -39.01 7.66
N ARG A 479 8.61 -39.07 8.45
CA ARG A 479 8.67 -39.74 9.78
C ARG A 479 7.28 -40.03 10.37
N ARG A 480 6.85 -41.30 10.22
CA ARG A 480 6.02 -42.00 11.23
C ARG A 480 6.93 -42.99 11.96
N LYS A 481 7.22 -42.72 13.25
CA LYS A 481 7.26 -43.67 14.39
C LYS A 481 8.22 -43.23 15.51
N ARG A 482 7.62 -42.92 16.66
CA ARG A 482 7.93 -43.35 18.05
C ARG A 482 9.39 -43.36 18.56
N SER A 483 9.64 -42.57 19.60
CA SER A 483 10.11 -43.04 20.93
C SER A 483 9.69 -42.01 21.98
N ARG A 484 8.82 -42.31 22.96
CA ARG A 484 9.18 -42.82 24.30
C ARG A 484 10.46 -42.18 24.89
N ARG A 485 10.30 -41.09 25.63
CA ARG A 485 10.46 -41.05 27.08
C ARG A 485 9.71 -39.87 27.65
#